data_AF-A0A117Q9P8-F1
#
_entry.id   AF-A0A117Q9P8-F1
#
_cell.length_a   1.000
_cell.length_b   1.000
_cell.length_c   1.000
_cell.angle_alpha   90.00
_cell.angle_beta   90.00
_cell.angle_gamma   90.00
#
_symmetry.space_group_name_H-M   'P 1'
#
loop_
_entity.id
_entity.type
_entity.pdbx_description
1 polymer ?
#
loop_
_entity_poly.entity_id
_entity_poly.type
_entity_poly.pdbx_seq_one_letter_code
_entity_poly.pdbx_strand_id
1 'polypeptide(L)'
;MVLPEPYRTFVAEIANGTDEGPPDEGGLLPLGEKPASWVRWEADCWMSPEPFDGTAVRGLAQPFPLEEEWQWEYDYYDHALHSDTLHQIYQCGSVLLGSDRPGEYWTLAVTGPQRGQVWWLRDGCAAPSTDSPSAQLGGGFHGWIGDWHVGQGWWRPE
;
A
#
# COMPACT_ATOMS: atom_id res chain seq x y z
N MET A 1 -8.47 -16.07 -7.38
CA MET A 1 -8.79 -14.98 -6.43
C MET A 1 -9.55 -13.90 -7.18
N VAL A 2 -10.52 -13.25 -6.55
CA VAL A 2 -11.31 -12.15 -7.12
C VAL A 2 -10.82 -10.84 -6.47
N LEU A 3 -10.78 -9.70 -7.17
CA LEU A 3 -10.45 -8.40 -6.57
C LEU A 3 -11.60 -7.87 -5.66
N PRO A 4 -11.33 -7.00 -4.68
CA PRO A 4 -12.38 -6.29 -3.92
C PRO A 4 -13.36 -5.57 -4.85
N GLU A 5 -14.65 -5.59 -4.53
CA GLU A 5 -15.71 -5.14 -5.44
C GLU A 5 -15.55 -3.67 -5.90
N PRO A 6 -15.28 -2.70 -5.00
CA PRO A 6 -15.11 -1.31 -5.43
C PRO A 6 -13.93 -1.12 -6.39
N TYR A 7 -12.82 -1.82 -6.13
CA TYR A 7 -11.63 -1.76 -6.98
C TYR A 7 -11.85 -2.47 -8.33
N ARG A 8 -12.55 -3.60 -8.32
CA ARG A 8 -12.89 -4.33 -9.55
C ARG A 8 -13.78 -3.49 -10.46
N THR A 9 -14.77 -2.80 -9.90
CA THR A 9 -15.68 -1.93 -10.65
C THR A 9 -14.94 -0.73 -11.21
N PHE A 10 -14.04 -0.11 -10.43
CA PHE A 10 -13.17 0.96 -10.94
C PHE A 10 -12.32 0.51 -12.14
N VAL A 11 -11.65 -0.63 -12.05
CA VAL A 11 -10.82 -1.17 -13.14
C VAL A 11 -11.64 -1.53 -14.38
N ALA A 12 -12.86 -2.04 -14.18
CA ALA A 12 -13.73 -2.47 -15.28
C ALA A 12 -14.43 -1.30 -15.99
N GLU A 13 -14.86 -0.29 -15.25
CA GLU A 13 -15.80 0.73 -15.74
C GLU A 13 -15.20 2.15 -15.84
N ILE A 14 -14.10 2.41 -15.15
CA ILE A 14 -13.49 3.75 -15.06
C ILE A 14 -12.10 3.76 -15.69
N ALA A 15 -11.11 3.12 -15.04
CA ALA A 15 -9.73 3.14 -15.51
C ALA A 15 -8.88 2.02 -14.90
N ASN A 16 -7.88 1.54 -15.63
CA ASN A 16 -6.83 0.65 -15.12
C ASN A 16 -5.55 1.45 -14.86
N GLY A 17 -5.60 2.34 -13.87
CA GLY A 17 -4.58 3.36 -13.61
C GLY A 17 -4.93 4.71 -14.25
N THR A 18 -4.40 5.79 -13.70
CA THR A 18 -4.63 7.16 -14.18
C THR A 18 -3.50 8.10 -13.75
N ASP A 19 -3.06 8.96 -14.67
CA ASP A 19 -2.13 10.06 -14.38
C ASP A 19 -2.85 11.29 -13.79
N GLU A 20 -4.19 11.28 -13.74
CA GLU A 20 -4.99 12.36 -13.16
C GLU A 20 -4.94 12.31 -11.63
N GLY A 21 -3.82 12.71 -11.03
CA GLY A 21 -3.62 12.89 -9.58
C GLY A 21 -2.80 14.15 -9.27
N PRO A 22 -2.37 14.38 -8.01
CA PRO A 22 -1.47 15.49 -7.70
C PRO A 22 -0.24 15.43 -8.63
N PRO A 23 0.14 16.55 -9.27
CA PRO A 23 1.12 16.56 -10.36
C PRO A 23 2.53 16.07 -9.97
N ASP A 24 2.80 15.94 -8.68
CA ASP A 24 4.10 15.52 -8.13
C ASP A 24 4.13 14.04 -7.68
N GLU A 25 3.00 13.31 -7.70
CA GLU A 25 2.80 12.06 -6.94
C GLU A 25 2.27 10.87 -7.78
N GLY A 26 2.66 10.77 -9.04
CA GLY A 26 2.65 9.51 -9.82
C GLY A 26 1.30 8.85 -10.16
N GLY A 27 0.17 9.39 -9.69
CA GLY A 27 -1.18 8.92 -10.03
C GLY A 27 -1.50 7.51 -9.51
N LEU A 28 -2.59 6.93 -10.02
CA LEU A 28 -2.96 5.55 -9.73
C LEU A 28 -2.27 4.61 -10.74
N LEU A 29 -1.58 3.60 -10.24
CA LEU A 29 -0.92 2.60 -11.08
C LEU A 29 -1.92 1.63 -11.71
N PRO A 30 -1.65 1.16 -12.95
CA PRO A 30 -2.37 0.04 -13.52
C PRO A 30 -2.25 -1.23 -12.67
N LEU A 31 -3.25 -2.11 -12.76
CA LEU A 31 -3.28 -3.37 -12.03
C LEU A 31 -2.03 -4.21 -12.32
N GLY A 32 -1.24 -4.47 -11.27
CA GLY A 32 -0.04 -5.30 -11.33
C GLY A 32 1.24 -4.54 -11.70
N GLU A 33 1.13 -3.26 -12.06
CA GLU A 33 2.29 -2.38 -12.22
C GLU A 33 2.93 -2.03 -10.88
N LYS A 34 4.17 -1.55 -10.95
CA LYS A 34 4.97 -1.15 -9.79
C LYS A 34 5.58 0.23 -10.04
N PRO A 35 5.66 1.11 -9.03
CA PRO A 35 6.33 2.39 -9.19
C PRO A 35 7.83 2.18 -9.43
N ALA A 36 8.47 3.10 -10.15
CA ALA A 36 9.89 2.98 -10.50
C ALA A 36 10.82 2.95 -9.26
N SER A 37 10.41 3.60 -8.17
CA SER A 37 11.09 3.55 -6.87
C SER A 37 11.01 2.18 -6.20
N TRP A 38 10.01 1.35 -6.54
CA TRP A 38 9.82 0.03 -5.93
C TRP A 38 10.95 -0.96 -6.19
N VAL A 39 11.53 -0.90 -7.40
CA VAL A 39 12.61 -1.81 -7.81
C VAL A 39 13.98 -1.39 -7.25
N ARG A 40 14.09 -0.19 -6.69
CA ARG A 40 15.31 0.31 -6.05
C ARG A 40 15.14 0.20 -4.55
N TRP A 41 15.72 -0.85 -3.98
CA TRP A 41 15.98 -0.88 -2.55
C TRP A 41 17.02 0.19 -2.23
N GLU A 42 16.62 1.23 -1.50
CA GLU A 42 17.54 2.25 -0.97
C GLU A 42 17.89 1.88 0.46
N ALA A 43 19.19 1.65 0.72
CA ALA A 43 19.71 1.27 2.03
C ALA A 43 19.44 2.29 3.14
N ASP A 44 19.09 3.53 2.75
CA ASP A 44 18.82 4.64 3.64
C ASP A 44 17.33 4.73 4.05
N CYS A 45 16.44 3.99 3.38
CA CYS A 45 15.10 3.75 3.88
C CYS A 45 15.19 2.57 4.87
N TRP A 46 14.63 2.70 6.06
CA TRP A 46 14.42 1.68 7.11
C TRP A 46 13.56 0.47 6.64
N MET A 47 13.51 0.23 5.33
CA MET A 47 12.86 -0.85 4.63
C MET A 47 13.72 -2.12 4.68
N SER A 48 13.59 -2.85 5.79
CA SER A 48 14.26 -4.15 6.01
C SER A 48 15.80 -4.06 6.14
N PRO A 49 16.43 -4.82 7.06
CA PRO A 49 17.89 -4.86 7.13
C PRO A 49 18.50 -5.60 5.92
N GLU A 50 17.67 -6.33 5.17
CA GLU A 50 18.05 -7.10 4.00
C GLU A 50 17.37 -6.55 2.74
N PRO A 51 18.08 -6.49 1.61
CA PRO A 51 17.49 -6.10 0.34
C PRO A 51 16.41 -7.09 -0.07
N PHE A 52 15.21 -6.58 -0.35
CA PHE A 52 14.14 -7.40 -0.93
C PHE A 52 14.15 -7.31 -2.45
N ASP A 53 13.82 -8.41 -3.12
CA ASP A 53 13.68 -8.40 -4.58
C ASP A 53 12.38 -7.70 -5.00
N GLY A 54 12.46 -6.40 -5.25
CA GLY A 54 11.34 -5.60 -5.77
C GLY A 54 10.88 -6.01 -7.17
N THR A 55 11.68 -6.79 -7.91
CA THR A 55 11.32 -7.31 -9.23
C THR A 55 10.46 -8.58 -9.13
N ALA A 56 10.54 -9.31 -8.02
CA ALA A 56 9.80 -10.56 -7.81
C ALA A 56 8.29 -10.41 -8.01
N VAL A 57 7.65 -11.47 -8.52
CA VAL A 57 6.19 -11.53 -8.67
C VAL A 57 5.55 -11.50 -7.29
N ARG A 58 4.59 -10.58 -7.08
CA ARG A 58 3.87 -10.49 -5.80
C ARG A 58 3.02 -11.74 -5.57
N GLY A 59 3.13 -12.32 -4.37
CA GLY A 59 2.35 -13.45 -3.89
C GLY A 59 0.93 -13.05 -3.50
N LEU A 60 0.12 -12.62 -4.47
CA LEU A 60 -1.23 -12.12 -4.19
C LEU A 60 -2.11 -13.16 -3.46
N ALA A 61 -1.88 -14.46 -3.71
CA ALA A 61 -2.63 -15.56 -3.10
C ALA A 61 -2.28 -15.82 -1.62
N GLN A 62 -1.15 -15.29 -1.16
CA GLN A 62 -0.79 -15.33 0.25
C GLN A 62 -1.58 -14.25 0.99
N PRO A 63 -1.95 -14.46 2.26
CA PRO A 63 -2.59 -13.41 3.05
C PRO A 63 -1.66 -12.22 3.23
N PHE A 64 -2.23 -11.02 3.27
CA PHE A 64 -1.54 -9.84 3.77
C PHE A 64 -1.22 -10.07 5.25
N PRO A 65 0.03 -9.86 5.70
CA PRO A 65 0.49 -10.36 7.01
C PRO A 65 0.08 -9.47 8.19
N LEU A 66 -0.33 -8.22 7.96
CA LEU A 66 -0.72 -7.30 9.03
C LEU A 66 -2.22 -7.34 9.27
N GLU A 67 -2.59 -7.24 10.54
CA GLU A 67 -3.97 -7.06 10.99
C GLU A 67 -4.21 -5.69 11.64
N GLU A 68 -3.15 -5.03 12.09
CA GLU A 68 -3.16 -3.71 12.70
C GLU A 68 -1.94 -2.89 12.25
N GLU A 69 -1.94 -1.60 12.59
CA GLU A 69 -0.79 -0.74 12.34
C GLU A 69 0.46 -1.32 12.99
N TRP A 70 1.58 -1.28 12.26
CA TRP A 70 2.87 -1.70 12.78
C TRP A 70 3.93 -0.63 12.54
N GLN A 71 4.49 -0.10 13.63
CA GLN A 71 5.57 0.89 13.61
C GLN A 71 6.89 0.21 13.98
N TRP A 72 7.48 -0.51 13.01
CA TRP A 72 8.73 -1.23 13.24
C TRP A 72 9.91 -0.31 13.55
N GLU A 73 9.86 0.99 13.21
CA GLU A 73 10.88 1.96 13.62
C GLU A 73 11.12 2.02 15.15
N TYR A 74 10.09 1.73 15.95
CA TYR A 74 10.19 1.71 17.42
C TYR A 74 10.44 0.31 17.99
N ASP A 75 10.11 -0.75 17.23
CA ASP A 75 10.24 -2.14 17.65
C ASP A 75 11.60 -2.77 17.29
N TYR A 76 12.47 -2.02 16.61
CA TYR A 76 13.74 -2.49 16.05
C TYR A 76 14.80 -2.80 17.14
N TYR A 77 14.59 -3.88 17.89
CA TYR A 77 15.58 -4.48 18.80
C TYR A 77 16.13 -5.82 18.27
N ASP A 78 15.44 -6.47 17.33
CA ASP A 78 15.88 -7.74 16.73
C ASP A 78 15.64 -7.76 15.20
N HIS A 79 16.70 -7.47 14.45
CA HIS A 79 16.70 -7.48 12.98
C HIS A 79 16.36 -8.85 12.38
N ALA A 80 16.58 -9.96 13.10
CA ALA A 80 16.34 -11.30 12.59
C ALA A 80 14.87 -11.73 12.68
N LEU A 81 14.10 -11.16 13.63
CA LEU A 81 12.68 -11.49 13.79
C LEU A 81 11.79 -10.75 12.78
N HIS A 82 12.20 -9.55 12.36
CA HIS A 82 11.35 -8.65 11.59
C HIS A 82 11.62 -8.67 10.08
N SER A 83 12.76 -9.19 9.62
CA SER A 83 13.08 -9.27 8.18
C SER A 83 12.02 -10.07 7.40
N ASP A 84 11.62 -11.24 7.88
CA ASP A 84 10.64 -12.09 7.20
C ASP A 84 9.25 -11.45 7.10
N THR A 85 8.74 -10.87 8.18
CA THR A 85 7.43 -10.20 8.17
C THR A 85 7.47 -8.95 7.28
N LEU A 86 8.55 -8.16 7.33
CA LEU A 86 8.76 -7.02 6.44
C LEU A 86 8.75 -7.46 4.98
N HIS A 87 9.48 -8.51 4.63
CA HIS A 87 9.47 -9.08 3.27
C HIS A 87 8.06 -9.49 2.83
N GLN A 88 7.29 -10.12 3.72
CA GLN A 88 5.91 -10.51 3.44
C GLN A 88 4.99 -9.31 3.22
N ILE A 89 5.16 -8.19 3.94
CA ILE A 89 4.35 -6.98 3.75
C ILE A 89 4.49 -6.44 2.31
N TYR A 90 5.71 -6.42 1.79
CA TYR A 90 5.98 -5.92 0.45
C TYR A 90 5.61 -6.93 -0.66
N GLN A 91 5.53 -8.23 -0.36
CA GLN A 91 5.34 -9.27 -1.39
C GLN A 91 3.97 -9.94 -1.39
N CYS A 92 3.28 -10.03 -0.26
CA CYS A 92 2.12 -10.90 -0.09
C CYS A 92 0.78 -10.13 -0.05
N GLY A 93 -0.24 -10.74 -0.65
CA GLY A 93 -1.64 -10.41 -0.36
C GLY A 93 -2.13 -9.00 -0.71
N SER A 94 -1.36 -8.23 -1.48
CA SER A 94 -1.67 -6.82 -1.75
C SER A 94 -1.21 -6.35 -3.14
N VAL A 95 -1.92 -5.36 -3.69
CA VAL A 95 -1.63 -4.71 -4.98
C VAL A 95 -1.24 -3.25 -4.77
N LEU A 96 -0.24 -2.77 -5.52
CA LEU A 96 0.17 -1.36 -5.43
C LEU A 96 -0.82 -0.48 -6.15
N LEU A 97 -1.20 0.60 -5.48
CA LEU A 97 -2.06 1.65 -6.00
C LEU A 97 -1.26 2.85 -6.48
N GLY A 98 -0.14 3.16 -5.85
CA GLY A 98 0.65 4.35 -6.16
C GLY A 98 1.78 4.58 -5.18
N SER A 99 2.48 5.70 -5.35
CA SER A 99 3.54 6.16 -4.47
C SER A 99 3.60 7.68 -4.46
N ASP A 100 3.70 8.27 -3.26
CA ASP A 100 3.82 9.72 -3.11
C ASP A 100 5.30 10.12 -3.28
N ARG A 101 6.19 9.31 -2.70
CA ARG A 101 7.65 9.48 -2.71
C ARG A 101 8.34 8.11 -2.71
N PRO A 102 9.63 8.04 -3.09
CA PRO A 102 10.42 6.83 -2.85
C PRO A 102 10.33 6.43 -1.37
N GLY A 103 9.95 5.18 -1.12
CA GLY A 103 9.75 4.65 0.25
C GLY A 103 8.33 4.81 0.80
N GLU A 104 7.44 5.54 0.13
CA GLU A 104 6.04 5.75 0.52
C GLU A 104 5.10 5.17 -0.55
N TYR A 105 4.43 4.07 -0.21
CA TYR A 105 3.62 3.29 -1.13
C TYR A 105 2.22 3.05 -0.60
N TRP A 106 1.25 3.16 -1.49
CA TRP A 106 -0.13 2.82 -1.21
C TRP A 106 -0.44 1.44 -1.76
N THR A 107 -1.00 0.58 -0.91
CA THR A 107 -1.30 -0.80 -1.26
C THR A 107 -2.71 -1.19 -0.84
N LEU A 108 -3.40 -1.93 -1.70
CA LEU A 108 -4.71 -2.50 -1.41
C LEU A 108 -4.54 -3.96 -1.02
N ALA A 109 -4.96 -4.32 0.19
CA ALA A 109 -5.00 -5.72 0.60
C ALA A 109 -6.08 -6.47 -0.21
N VAL A 110 -5.68 -7.52 -0.91
CA VAL A 110 -6.56 -8.35 -1.76
C VAL A 110 -6.79 -9.73 -1.16
N THR A 111 -5.95 -10.21 -0.25
CA THR A 111 -6.11 -11.52 0.39
C THR A 111 -5.80 -11.42 1.87
N GLY A 112 -6.54 -12.17 2.70
CA GLY A 112 -6.38 -12.17 4.16
C GLY A 112 -7.45 -11.36 4.90
N PRO A 113 -7.31 -11.19 6.23
CA PRO A 113 -8.29 -10.51 7.07
C PRO A 113 -8.56 -9.06 6.68
N GLN A 114 -7.53 -8.37 6.20
CA GLN A 114 -7.57 -6.95 5.82
C GLN A 114 -8.06 -6.71 4.39
N ARG A 115 -8.60 -7.73 3.71
CA ARG A 115 -9.02 -7.64 2.31
C ARG A 115 -10.01 -6.50 2.08
N GLY A 116 -9.68 -5.62 1.13
CA GLY A 116 -10.45 -4.44 0.76
C GLY A 116 -9.95 -3.15 1.43
N GLN A 117 -9.08 -3.27 2.44
CA GLN A 117 -8.48 -2.14 3.12
C GLN A 117 -7.28 -1.60 2.34
N VAL A 118 -7.18 -0.28 2.27
CA VAL A 118 -5.99 0.43 1.77
C VAL A 118 -5.03 0.67 2.92
N TRP A 119 -3.77 0.40 2.67
CA TRP A 119 -2.65 0.51 3.59
C TRP A 119 -1.60 1.46 3.02
N TRP A 120 -1.03 2.26 3.91
CA TRP A 120 0.12 3.09 3.64
C TRP A 120 1.36 2.38 4.16
N LEU A 121 2.30 2.09 3.26
CA LEU A 121 3.61 1.55 3.58
C LEU A 121 4.61 2.69 3.48
N ARG A 122 5.23 3.05 4.58
CA ARG A 122 6.23 4.12 4.62
C ARG A 122 7.51 3.64 5.25
N ASP A 123 8.47 4.54 5.29
CA ASP A 123 9.66 4.30 6.05
C ASP A 123 9.31 4.16 7.55
N GLY A 124 9.68 3.02 8.14
CA GLY A 124 9.47 2.76 9.56
C GLY A 124 8.08 2.27 9.99
N CYS A 125 7.04 2.33 9.15
CA CYS A 125 5.73 1.80 9.53
C CYS A 125 4.79 1.42 8.37
N ALA A 126 3.77 0.64 8.71
CA ALA A 126 2.63 0.34 7.86
C ALA A 126 1.33 0.58 8.63
N ALA A 127 0.46 1.41 8.08
CA ALA A 127 -0.79 1.81 8.72
C ALA A 127 -1.98 1.66 7.77
N PRO A 128 -3.16 1.23 8.26
CA PRO A 128 -4.38 1.28 7.47
C PRO A 128 -4.78 2.75 7.24
N SER A 129 -5.35 3.06 6.07
CA SER A 129 -5.85 4.40 5.72
C SER A 129 -7.08 4.86 6.54
N THR A 130 -7.38 4.22 7.68
CA THR A 130 -8.64 4.35 8.43
C THR A 130 -8.77 5.62 9.27
N ASP A 131 -7.78 6.49 9.35
CA ASP A 131 -7.84 7.70 10.20
C ASP A 131 -8.59 8.89 9.57
N SER A 132 -9.16 8.74 8.38
CA SER A 132 -10.04 9.78 7.83
C SER A 132 -11.49 9.58 8.32
N PRO A 133 -12.25 10.66 8.64
CA PRO A 133 -13.66 10.56 9.04
C PRO A 133 -14.55 9.84 8.01
N SER A 134 -14.07 9.70 6.78
CA SER A 134 -14.59 8.88 5.68
C SER A 134 -14.59 7.37 5.97
N ALA A 135 -13.74 6.89 6.90
CA ALA A 135 -13.69 5.50 7.35
C ALA A 135 -14.98 5.05 8.06
N GLN A 136 -15.76 6.00 8.59
CA GLN A 136 -17.06 5.74 9.22
C GLN A 136 -18.16 5.37 8.20
N LEU A 137 -17.91 5.54 6.89
CA LEU A 137 -18.86 5.24 5.81
C LEU A 137 -18.46 4.05 4.92
N GLY A 138 -17.47 3.25 5.37
CA GLY A 138 -17.00 2.07 4.64
C GLY A 138 -15.54 2.20 4.22
N GLY A 139 -14.64 2.13 5.21
CA GLY A 139 -13.19 2.08 5.01
C GLY A 139 -12.78 1.09 3.90
N GLY A 140 -11.76 1.48 3.13
CA GLY A 140 -11.28 0.72 1.97
C GLY A 140 -11.10 1.57 0.72
N PHE A 141 -10.97 0.93 -0.44
CA PHE A 141 -10.63 1.60 -1.71
C PHE A 141 -11.56 2.77 -2.09
N HIS A 142 -12.87 2.65 -1.84
CA HIS A 142 -13.85 3.68 -2.20
C HIS A 142 -13.74 4.94 -1.32
N GLY A 143 -13.53 4.78 -0.01
CA GLY A 143 -13.28 5.91 0.89
C GLY A 143 -11.98 6.60 0.53
N TRP A 144 -10.92 5.82 0.31
CA TRP A 144 -9.60 6.31 -0.05
C TRP A 144 -9.61 7.10 -1.38
N ILE A 145 -10.27 6.61 -2.43
CA ILE A 145 -10.36 7.35 -3.70
C ILE A 145 -11.28 8.59 -3.60
N GLY A 146 -12.28 8.55 -2.72
CA GLY A 146 -13.14 9.71 -2.42
C GLY A 146 -12.36 10.85 -1.76
N ASP A 147 -11.52 10.53 -0.78
CA ASP A 147 -10.65 11.52 -0.11
C ASP A 147 -9.64 12.11 -1.11
N TRP A 148 -9.06 11.27 -1.97
CA TRP A 148 -8.18 11.67 -3.06
C TRP A 148 -8.85 12.66 -4.02
N HIS A 149 -10.08 12.38 -4.47
CA HIS A 149 -10.77 13.22 -5.45
C HIS A 149 -11.11 14.63 -4.93
N VAL A 150 -11.25 14.80 -3.61
CA VAL A 150 -11.55 16.10 -2.99
C VAL A 150 -10.28 16.95 -2.78
N GLY A 151 -9.12 16.48 -3.25
CA GLY A 151 -7.85 17.21 -3.14
C GLY A 151 -7.32 17.27 -1.70
N GLN A 152 -7.75 16.35 -0.84
CA GLN A 152 -7.29 16.25 0.55
C GLN A 152 -5.92 15.55 0.67
N GLY A 153 -5.29 15.19 -0.46
CA GLY A 153 -4.08 14.38 -0.50
C GLY A 153 -4.35 12.90 -0.23
N TRP A 154 -3.29 12.09 -0.17
CA TRP A 154 -3.40 10.66 0.15
C TRP A 154 -3.60 10.40 1.66
N TRP A 155 -3.32 11.38 2.52
CA TRP A 155 -3.43 11.32 3.98
C TRP A 155 -3.98 12.63 4.58
N ARG A 156 -4.76 12.54 5.67
CA ARG A 156 -5.09 13.69 6.53
C ARG A 156 -4.24 13.69 7.81
N PRO A 157 -3.36 14.67 8.04
CA PRO A 157 -2.98 15.00 9.41
C PRO A 157 -4.18 15.66 10.10
N GLU A 158 -4.46 15.27 11.35
CA GLU A 158 -5.44 15.94 12.22
C GLU A 158 -5.20 17.46 12.30
#